data_AF-A0A7Y5C8U3-F1
#
_entry.id   AF-A0A7Y5C8U3-F1
#
_cell.length_a   1.000
_cell.length_b   1.000
_cell.length_c   1.000
_cell.angle_alpha   90.00
_cell.angle_beta   90.00
_cell.angle_gamma   90.00
#
_symmetry.space_group_name_H-M   'P 1'
#
loop_
_entity.id
_entity.type
_entity.pdbx_description
1 polymer ?
#
loop_
_entity_poly.entity_id
_entity_poly.type
_entity_poly.pdbx_seq_one_letter_code
_entity_poly.pdbx_strand_id
1 'polypeptide(L)'
;MNRKTHRNDEGVALLVAIIFVTVAGMILGALAMRVVQQGQQTTQYKIFGDSFPVMEAGVAAAWADLENGGSGNIGLGTWAQVTTDEILDLPTFDDTGVSPLTMTTMPSIQYIAFTNAWETDGIDNDNNGTVDDVGETDMFTIYGFADNQGVRRGLEVVMGGSDVNVWRNAIFAGSGQAGGLINGNVAIHGSVHLLGDNTVSNTTVLAAVDLSGTALIHNNYVGMPASLSGRIPALTPKNVNGEMVETLSAKLRVKRGLVGMSGNSEIGEPDVTGNTIKETMDGTFVTDGWTGTSVTDDGGRGDPTNVFSDNGWDKTYDLGNRVHLPVFSDPYVEVGTGNTYTDPDTGSLYTYESYWTKVLASTAYNGDMTIKANQNFYWNAQRPTDTYAMAGNRLSGEDYILFDAATNKMEISGQVKINGNFAIERGSGNDKTINYTGRAAILVNGDATLDTNLYSVNSDGTTANSFPVNNIFGIMTTGSLTMGVNSQLELMGAFYASQQIKSTKQTIVTGTYVSNYFDMGTNVPEIYQVPTLADNLPLGMIGAGQVLVYEQISWREIAAA
;
A
#
# COMPACT_ATOMS: atom_id res chain seq x y z
N MET A 1 80.14 69.37 -49.42
CA MET A 1 79.15 68.70 -50.29
C MET A 1 78.73 67.41 -49.60
N ASN A 2 77.65 67.45 -48.81
CA ASN A 2 77.20 66.34 -47.95
C ASN A 2 76.28 65.42 -48.75
N ARG A 3 76.78 64.24 -49.14
CA ARG A 3 76.00 63.23 -49.87
C ARG A 3 75.32 62.32 -48.84
N LYS A 4 74.07 62.64 -48.48
CA LYS A 4 73.21 61.75 -47.68
C LYS A 4 73.01 60.45 -48.46
N THR A 5 73.58 59.37 -47.97
CA THR A 5 73.29 58.00 -48.41
C THR A 5 71.92 57.61 -47.88
N HIS A 6 70.92 57.57 -48.76
CA HIS A 6 69.66 56.86 -48.47
C HIS A 6 70.00 55.38 -48.26
N ARG A 7 69.84 54.90 -47.02
CA ARG A 7 69.94 53.49 -46.66
C ARG A 7 68.65 52.79 -47.12
N ASN A 8 68.80 51.64 -47.77
CA ASN A 8 67.71 50.76 -48.23
C ASN A 8 67.00 50.07 -47.04
N ASP A 9 66.27 50.83 -46.22
CA ASP A 9 65.47 50.30 -45.11
C ASP A 9 64.16 49.60 -45.59
N GLU A 10 63.85 49.70 -46.89
CA GLU A 10 62.64 49.13 -47.51
C GLU A 10 62.59 47.59 -47.44
N GLY A 11 63.73 46.90 -47.50
CA GLY A 11 63.78 45.43 -47.43
C GLY A 11 63.53 44.86 -46.03
N VAL A 12 63.95 45.59 -44.98
CA VAL A 12 63.72 45.19 -43.58
C VAL A 12 62.28 45.47 -43.19
N ALA A 13 61.71 46.59 -43.65
CA ALA A 13 60.30 46.92 -43.43
C ALA A 13 59.35 45.86 -44.02
N LEU A 14 59.65 45.35 -45.23
CA LEU A 14 58.88 44.28 -45.85
C LEU A 14 58.98 42.95 -45.08
N LEU A 15 60.18 42.58 -44.62
CA LEU A 15 60.39 41.36 -43.84
C LEU A 15 59.64 41.41 -42.50
N VAL A 16 59.70 42.55 -41.81
CA VAL A 16 58.97 42.79 -40.56
C VAL A 16 57.46 42.74 -40.80
N ALA A 17 56.96 43.38 -41.87
CA ALA A 17 55.55 43.32 -42.25
C ALA A 17 55.07 41.89 -42.54
N ILE A 18 55.86 41.08 -43.25
CA ILE A 18 55.54 39.67 -43.52
C ILE A 18 55.51 38.84 -42.22
N ILE A 19 56.48 39.03 -41.31
CA ILE A 19 56.49 38.36 -40.01
C ILE A 19 55.24 38.75 -39.21
N PHE A 20 54.89 40.04 -39.16
CA PHE A 20 53.69 40.51 -38.47
C PHE A 20 52.40 39.92 -39.07
N VAL A 21 52.26 39.89 -40.40
CA VAL A 21 51.09 39.30 -41.07
C VAL A 21 51.01 37.80 -40.81
N THR A 22 52.15 37.09 -40.82
CA THR A 22 52.20 35.64 -40.57
C THR A 22 51.83 35.33 -39.12
N VAL A 23 52.37 36.08 -38.15
CA VAL A 23 52.03 35.94 -36.73
C VAL A 23 50.56 36.30 -36.47
N ALA A 24 50.06 37.38 -37.08
CA ALA A 24 48.64 37.74 -36.99
C ALA A 24 47.74 36.66 -37.58
N GLY A 25 48.10 36.06 -38.71
CA GLY A 25 47.39 34.94 -39.33
C GLY A 25 47.37 33.69 -38.44
N MET A 26 48.50 33.35 -37.80
CA MET A 26 48.57 32.23 -36.85
C MET A 26 47.70 32.48 -35.61
N ILE A 27 47.71 33.70 -35.06
CA ILE A 27 46.87 34.07 -33.91
C ILE A 27 45.39 34.02 -34.28
N LEU A 28 45.00 34.57 -35.43
CA LEU A 28 43.62 34.50 -35.95
C LEU A 28 43.18 33.04 -36.16
N GLY A 29 44.04 32.20 -36.73
CA GLY A 29 43.77 30.78 -36.90
C GLY A 29 43.58 30.05 -35.55
N ALA A 30 44.45 30.32 -34.58
CA ALA A 30 44.34 29.75 -33.24
C ALA A 30 43.07 30.20 -32.50
N LEU A 31 42.69 31.47 -32.61
CA LEU A 31 41.45 32.01 -32.04
C LEU A 31 40.21 31.40 -32.72
N ALA A 32 40.21 31.26 -34.05
CA ALA A 32 39.13 30.62 -34.78
C ALA A 32 38.94 29.15 -34.38
N MET A 33 40.03 28.38 -34.28
CA MET A 33 39.98 26.99 -33.80
C MET A 33 39.43 26.91 -32.36
N ARG A 34 39.86 27.81 -31.46
CA ARG A 34 39.35 27.86 -30.09
C ARG A 34 37.86 28.16 -30.03
N VAL A 35 37.37 29.11 -30.83
CA VAL A 35 35.93 29.45 -30.88
C VAL A 35 35.11 28.27 -31.40
N VAL A 36 35.59 27.56 -32.44
CA VAL A 36 34.92 26.34 -32.94
C VAL A 36 34.89 25.26 -31.87
N GLN A 37 36.01 25.03 -31.18
CA GLN A 37 36.09 24.03 -30.11
C GLN A 37 35.17 24.37 -28.92
N GLN A 38 35.12 25.64 -28.50
CA GLN A 38 34.20 26.10 -27.45
C GLN A 38 32.74 25.96 -27.87
N GLY A 39 32.42 26.24 -29.14
CA GLY A 39 31.10 26.04 -29.72
C GLY A 39 30.68 24.57 -29.72
N GLN A 40 31.58 23.67 -30.09
CA GLN A 40 31.35 22.21 -30.02
C GLN A 40 31.16 21.73 -28.58
N GLN A 41 32.01 22.16 -27.64
CA GLN A 41 31.86 21.81 -26.22
C GLN A 41 30.53 22.30 -25.64
N THR A 42 30.12 23.54 -25.95
CA THR A 42 28.84 24.09 -25.49
C THR A 42 27.66 23.33 -26.09
N THR A 43 27.75 22.95 -27.38
CA THR A 43 26.71 22.18 -28.06
C THR A 43 26.59 20.77 -27.46
N GLN A 44 27.71 20.08 -27.25
CA GLN A 44 27.74 18.76 -26.61
C GLN A 44 27.22 18.80 -25.18
N TYR A 45 27.61 19.83 -24.41
CA TYR A 45 27.08 20.04 -23.06
C TYR A 45 25.56 20.27 -23.07
N LYS A 46 25.06 21.06 -24.02
CA LYS A 46 23.62 21.26 -24.18
C LYS A 46 22.90 19.97 -24.56
N ILE A 47 23.39 19.23 -25.55
CA ILE A 47 22.84 17.95 -25.99
C ILE A 47 22.76 16.97 -24.81
N PHE A 48 23.85 16.86 -24.04
CA PHE A 48 23.93 16.02 -22.84
C PHE A 48 22.94 16.46 -21.75
N GLY A 49 22.79 17.77 -21.53
CA GLY A 49 21.82 18.34 -20.60
C GLY A 49 20.37 18.08 -21.03
N ASP A 50 20.06 18.25 -22.32
CA ASP A 50 18.72 18.07 -22.88
C ASP A 50 18.28 16.58 -22.87
N SER A 51 19.22 15.62 -22.83
CA SER A 51 18.89 14.19 -22.72
C SER A 51 18.36 13.77 -21.34
N PHE A 52 18.69 14.50 -20.26
CA PHE A 52 18.30 14.08 -18.90
C PHE A 52 16.79 14.08 -18.67
N PRO A 53 16.05 15.16 -18.98
CA PRO A 53 14.60 15.19 -18.72
C PRO A 53 13.84 14.15 -19.56
N VAL A 54 14.37 13.80 -20.73
CA VAL A 54 13.78 12.79 -21.62
C VAL A 54 13.99 11.38 -21.07
N MET A 55 15.16 11.12 -20.49
CA MET A 55 15.44 9.88 -19.75
C MET A 55 14.57 9.74 -18.50
N GLU A 56 14.42 10.81 -17.72
CA GLU A 56 13.49 10.84 -16.57
C GLU A 56 12.03 10.60 -17.01
N ALA A 57 11.62 11.15 -18.15
CA ALA A 57 10.30 10.87 -18.71
C ALA A 57 10.12 9.39 -19.09
N GLY A 58 11.17 8.73 -19.58
CA GLY A 58 11.16 7.29 -19.83
C GLY A 58 10.96 6.47 -18.56
N VAL A 59 11.72 6.78 -17.49
CA VAL A 59 11.55 6.13 -16.18
C VAL A 59 10.17 6.40 -15.59
N ALA A 60 9.68 7.63 -15.65
CA ALA A 60 8.35 7.98 -15.16
C ALA A 60 7.23 7.23 -15.92
N ALA A 61 7.40 7.04 -17.24
CA ALA A 61 6.48 6.24 -18.05
C ALA A 61 6.53 4.76 -17.67
N ALA A 62 7.72 4.20 -17.43
CA ALA A 62 7.89 2.82 -16.97
C ALA A 62 7.24 2.59 -15.61
N TRP A 63 7.49 3.49 -14.65
CA TRP A 63 6.86 3.46 -13.34
C TRP A 63 5.34 3.52 -13.47
N ALA A 64 4.79 4.44 -14.26
CA ALA A 64 3.35 4.52 -14.48
C ALA A 64 2.78 3.24 -15.12
N ASP A 65 3.51 2.59 -16.03
CA ASP A 65 3.09 1.31 -16.61
C ASP A 65 3.05 0.19 -15.56
N LEU A 66 4.08 0.08 -14.71
CA LEU A 66 4.12 -0.89 -13.60
C LEU A 66 2.94 -0.70 -12.63
N GLU A 67 2.64 0.54 -12.24
CA GLU A 67 1.50 0.83 -11.36
C GLU A 67 0.14 0.44 -11.98
N ASN A 68 0.06 0.35 -13.31
CA ASN A 68 -1.14 -0.09 -14.01
C ASN A 68 -1.15 -1.61 -14.30
N GLY A 69 -0.23 -2.37 -13.70
CA GLY A 69 -0.08 -3.81 -13.92
C GLY A 69 0.58 -4.17 -15.26
N GLY A 70 1.24 -3.20 -15.89
CA GLY A 70 2.06 -3.41 -17.08
C GLY A 70 3.42 -4.01 -16.74
N SER A 71 4.29 -4.07 -17.74
CA SER A 71 5.64 -4.64 -17.59
C SER A 71 6.71 -3.60 -17.22
N GLY A 72 6.38 -2.31 -17.31
CA GLY A 72 7.34 -1.23 -17.16
C GLY A 72 8.28 -1.06 -18.36
N ASN A 73 8.06 -1.81 -19.44
CA ASN A 73 8.91 -1.76 -20.63
C ASN A 73 8.38 -0.72 -21.63
N ILE A 74 9.18 0.32 -21.87
CA ILE A 74 8.81 1.46 -22.71
C ILE A 74 9.74 1.54 -23.92
N GLY A 75 9.16 1.57 -25.11
CA GLY A 75 9.93 1.69 -26.35
C GLY A 75 10.78 0.47 -26.72
N LEU A 76 10.52 -0.69 -26.13
CA LEU A 76 11.27 -1.93 -26.39
C LEU A 76 10.69 -2.80 -27.53
N GLY A 77 9.50 -2.49 -28.05
CA GLY A 77 8.92 -3.21 -29.18
C GLY A 77 8.81 -4.72 -28.95
N THR A 78 9.56 -5.51 -29.71
CA THR A 78 9.64 -6.98 -29.56
C THR A 78 10.97 -7.43 -28.96
N TRP A 79 11.79 -6.50 -28.47
CA TRP A 79 13.01 -6.84 -27.74
C TRP A 79 12.62 -7.62 -26.48
N ALA A 80 13.37 -8.68 -26.23
CA ALA A 80 13.27 -9.48 -25.04
C ALA A 80 14.67 -9.72 -24.53
N GLN A 81 14.82 -9.69 -23.22
CA GLN A 81 16.09 -9.98 -22.59
C GLN A 81 16.54 -11.40 -22.93
N VAL A 82 17.82 -11.55 -23.26
CA VAL A 82 18.47 -12.85 -23.38
C VAL A 82 19.24 -13.07 -22.09
N THR A 83 18.63 -13.75 -21.12
CA THR A 83 19.31 -14.10 -19.87
C THR A 83 20.41 -15.12 -20.16
N THR A 84 21.65 -14.71 -19.92
CA THR A 84 22.77 -15.62 -19.66
C THR A 84 23.14 -15.48 -18.20
N ASP A 85 23.20 -16.61 -17.49
CA ASP A 85 23.46 -16.70 -16.05
C ASP A 85 24.57 -15.71 -15.62
N GLU A 86 24.22 -14.80 -14.69
CA GLU A 86 25.06 -13.80 -13.98
C GLU A 86 25.24 -12.39 -14.58
N ILE A 87 24.79 -12.09 -15.81
CA ILE A 87 24.91 -10.70 -16.36
C ILE A 87 23.59 -10.23 -16.96
N LEU A 88 23.06 -9.15 -16.38
CA LEU A 88 21.92 -8.41 -16.92
C LEU A 88 22.31 -7.70 -18.23
N ASP A 89 21.80 -8.18 -19.37
CA ASP A 89 21.97 -7.52 -20.67
C ASP A 89 20.93 -6.40 -20.84
N LEU A 90 21.40 -5.17 -21.02
CA LEU A 90 20.56 -3.97 -21.10
C LEU A 90 20.30 -3.61 -22.57
N PRO A 91 19.07 -3.17 -22.93
CA PRO A 91 18.76 -2.86 -24.31
C PRO A 91 19.56 -1.65 -24.81
N THR A 92 19.98 -1.71 -26.07
CA THR A 92 20.56 -0.57 -26.80
C THR A 92 19.59 -0.03 -27.85
N PHE A 93 19.76 1.22 -28.26
CA PHE A 93 18.95 1.83 -29.33
C PHE A 93 19.12 1.15 -30.70
N ASP A 94 20.20 0.38 -30.88
CA ASP A 94 20.51 -0.31 -32.13
C ASP A 94 20.06 -1.79 -32.14
N ASP A 95 19.51 -2.28 -31.03
CA ASP A 95 19.11 -3.67 -30.90
C ASP A 95 17.91 -4.01 -31.79
N THR A 96 17.92 -5.24 -32.32
CA THR A 96 16.80 -5.73 -33.11
C THR A 96 15.57 -5.90 -32.23
N GLY A 97 14.48 -5.22 -32.59
CA GLY A 97 13.20 -5.30 -31.88
C GLY A 97 12.90 -4.08 -31.02
N VAL A 98 13.90 -3.26 -30.68
CA VAL A 98 13.72 -2.00 -29.94
C VAL A 98 13.00 -0.98 -30.83
N SER A 99 12.05 -0.25 -30.25
CA SER A 99 11.24 0.75 -30.95
C SER A 99 11.15 2.03 -30.11
N PRO A 100 12.21 2.88 -30.14
CA PRO A 100 12.32 4.02 -29.25
C PRO A 100 11.19 5.03 -29.43
N LEU A 101 10.78 5.64 -28.31
CA LEU A 101 9.76 6.69 -28.30
C LEU A 101 10.40 8.08 -28.32
N THR A 102 9.60 9.10 -28.64
CA THR A 102 10.02 10.51 -28.63
C THR A 102 8.98 11.37 -27.92
N MET A 103 9.39 12.46 -27.31
CA MET A 103 8.47 13.42 -26.69
C MET A 103 7.99 14.43 -27.73
N THR A 104 6.70 14.82 -27.68
CA THR A 104 6.14 15.83 -28.61
C THR A 104 6.86 17.17 -28.54
N THR A 105 7.35 17.54 -27.36
CA THR A 105 8.10 18.79 -27.10
C THR A 105 9.57 18.72 -27.51
N MET A 106 10.14 17.51 -27.63
CA MET A 106 11.54 17.25 -27.99
C MET A 106 11.64 16.06 -28.96
N PRO A 107 11.08 16.17 -30.19
CA PRO A 107 10.96 15.04 -31.11
C PRO A 107 12.30 14.54 -31.67
N SER A 108 13.38 15.29 -31.45
CA SER A 108 14.75 14.91 -31.86
C SER A 108 15.46 14.01 -30.85
N ILE A 109 14.87 13.76 -29.68
CA ILE A 109 15.46 12.95 -28.60
C ILE A 109 14.63 11.68 -28.45
N GLN A 110 15.29 10.53 -28.50
CA GLN A 110 14.67 9.23 -28.34
C GLN A 110 14.86 8.73 -26.91
N TYR A 111 13.92 7.94 -26.39
CA TYR A 111 14.06 7.25 -25.12
C TYR A 111 13.48 5.84 -25.15
N ILE A 112 14.03 5.01 -24.26
CA ILE A 112 13.56 3.66 -23.93
C ILE A 112 13.65 3.48 -22.42
N ALA A 113 12.86 2.57 -21.86
CA ALA A 113 13.00 2.12 -20.49
C ALA A 113 12.78 0.61 -20.39
N PHE A 114 13.61 -0.05 -19.60
CA PHE A 114 13.53 -1.48 -19.30
C PHE A 114 13.35 -1.67 -17.81
N THR A 115 12.42 -2.53 -17.41
CA THR A 115 12.20 -2.87 -16.01
C THR A 115 12.62 -4.31 -15.76
N ASN A 116 13.45 -4.50 -14.74
CA ASN A 116 13.88 -5.80 -14.25
C ASN A 116 13.28 -6.06 -12.86
N ALA A 117 12.56 -7.17 -12.70
CA ALA A 117 11.94 -7.58 -11.43
C ALA A 117 12.92 -8.46 -10.64
N TRP A 118 13.20 -8.12 -9.39
CA TRP A 118 14.22 -8.82 -8.60
C TRP A 118 13.77 -10.22 -8.18
N GLU A 119 12.45 -10.46 -8.02
CA GLU A 119 11.91 -11.75 -7.57
C GLU A 119 12.23 -12.93 -8.51
N THR A 120 12.59 -12.67 -9.76
CA THR A 120 12.70 -13.73 -10.79
C THR A 120 13.86 -13.54 -11.74
N ASP A 121 14.79 -12.63 -11.45
CA ASP A 121 15.90 -12.35 -12.35
C ASP A 121 17.08 -13.31 -12.17
N GLY A 122 17.07 -14.14 -11.12
CA GLY A 122 18.11 -15.10 -10.83
C GLY A 122 19.40 -14.47 -10.31
N ILE A 123 19.33 -13.23 -9.80
CA ILE A 123 20.43 -12.46 -9.26
C ILE A 123 20.16 -12.18 -7.77
N ASP A 124 21.22 -12.09 -6.96
CA ASP A 124 21.16 -11.64 -5.56
C ASP A 124 21.38 -10.12 -5.55
N ASN A 125 20.28 -9.36 -5.67
CA ASN A 125 20.29 -7.93 -5.93
C ASN A 125 20.55 -7.11 -4.66
N ASP A 126 20.16 -7.63 -3.50
CA ASP A 126 20.43 -7.01 -2.20
C ASP A 126 21.75 -7.50 -1.55
N ASN A 127 22.43 -8.47 -2.18
CA ASN A 127 23.67 -9.08 -1.75
C ASN A 127 23.57 -9.67 -0.33
N ASN A 128 22.41 -10.26 -0.01
CA ASN A 128 22.18 -10.93 1.27
C ASN A 128 22.69 -12.39 1.28
N GLY A 129 23.15 -12.90 0.13
CA GLY A 129 23.67 -14.25 -0.06
C GLY A 129 22.62 -15.27 -0.51
N THR A 130 21.41 -14.81 -0.83
CA THR A 130 20.28 -15.62 -1.32
C THR A 130 19.78 -14.99 -2.62
N VAL A 131 19.62 -15.81 -3.66
CA VAL A 131 19.06 -15.38 -4.95
C VAL A 131 17.54 -15.51 -4.92
N ASP A 132 16.83 -14.52 -5.47
CA ASP A 132 15.36 -14.48 -5.62
C ASP A 132 14.62 -14.75 -4.29
N ASP A 133 14.99 -14.02 -3.23
CA ASP A 133 14.43 -14.23 -1.90
C ASP A 133 13.17 -13.40 -1.62
N VAL A 134 12.57 -13.59 -0.44
CA VAL A 134 11.34 -12.86 -0.06
C VAL A 134 11.57 -11.35 0.16
N GLY A 135 12.82 -10.93 0.39
CA GLY A 135 13.21 -9.53 0.48
C GLY A 135 13.21 -8.82 -0.87
N GLU A 136 13.27 -9.59 -1.96
CA GLU A 136 13.27 -9.11 -3.35
C GLU A 136 11.88 -9.10 -3.99
N THR A 137 10.86 -9.61 -3.29
CA THR A 137 9.47 -9.55 -3.74
C THR A 137 9.01 -8.09 -3.89
N ASP A 138 8.31 -7.80 -4.99
CA ASP A 138 7.84 -6.45 -5.36
C ASP A 138 8.97 -5.40 -5.54
N MET A 139 10.23 -5.82 -5.66
CA MET A 139 11.37 -4.94 -5.94
C MET A 139 11.70 -4.91 -7.44
N PHE A 140 12.00 -3.73 -7.97
CA PHE A 140 12.30 -3.54 -9.38
C PHE A 140 13.46 -2.58 -9.59
N THR A 141 14.26 -2.82 -10.64
CA THR A 141 15.15 -1.81 -11.19
C THR A 141 14.63 -1.34 -12.55
N ILE A 142 14.40 -0.04 -12.69
CA ILE A 142 14.09 0.61 -13.95
C ILE A 142 15.36 1.22 -14.54
N TYR A 143 15.71 0.80 -15.74
CA TYR A 143 16.79 1.34 -16.55
C TYR A 143 16.21 2.25 -17.63
N GLY A 144 16.38 3.56 -17.49
CA GLY A 144 15.98 4.54 -18.49
C GLY A 144 17.16 4.97 -19.34
N PHE A 145 16.97 5.07 -20.66
CA PHE A 145 17.99 5.56 -21.58
C PHE A 145 17.44 6.65 -22.50
N ALA A 146 18.29 7.61 -22.84
CA ALA A 146 17.98 8.62 -23.85
C ALA A 146 19.12 8.75 -24.88
N ASP A 147 18.76 8.91 -26.15
CA ASP A 147 19.68 9.22 -27.24
C ASP A 147 19.32 10.57 -27.88
N ASN A 148 20.31 11.46 -27.93
CA ASN A 148 20.21 12.75 -28.60
C ASN A 148 21.38 12.90 -29.56
N GLN A 149 21.15 12.59 -30.85
CA GLN A 149 22.16 12.72 -31.91
C GLN A 149 23.45 11.91 -31.62
N GLY A 150 23.31 10.71 -31.05
CA GLY A 150 24.42 9.83 -30.70
C GLY A 150 25.04 10.10 -29.33
N VAL A 151 24.55 11.09 -28.57
CA VAL A 151 24.90 11.28 -27.16
C VAL A 151 23.88 10.54 -26.31
N ARG A 152 24.34 9.44 -25.71
CA ARG A 152 23.51 8.56 -24.89
C ARG A 152 23.73 8.79 -23.39
N ARG A 153 22.65 8.72 -22.61
CA ARG A 153 22.67 8.74 -21.14
C ARG A 153 21.80 7.62 -20.59
N GLY A 154 22.19 7.08 -19.44
CA GLY A 154 21.48 6.01 -18.76
C GLY A 154 21.20 6.35 -17.30
N LEU A 155 20.07 5.90 -16.80
CA LEU A 155 19.63 6.08 -15.43
C LEU A 155 19.16 4.73 -14.90
N GLU A 156 19.62 4.41 -13.70
CA GLU A 156 19.15 3.25 -12.94
C GLU A 156 18.35 3.77 -11.74
N VAL A 157 17.13 3.24 -11.57
CA VAL A 157 16.24 3.58 -10.45
C VAL A 157 15.75 2.31 -9.80
N VAL A 158 16.03 2.15 -8.51
CA VAL A 158 15.53 1.03 -7.71
C VAL A 158 14.22 1.45 -7.05
N MET A 159 13.19 0.64 -7.24
CA MET A 159 11.83 0.84 -6.76
C MET A 159 11.46 -0.30 -5.80
N GLY A 160 10.82 0.04 -4.69
CA GLY A 160 10.19 -0.93 -3.79
C GLY A 160 8.68 -0.82 -3.87
N GLY A 161 8.03 -1.93 -4.17
CA GLY A 161 6.58 -2.06 -4.14
C GLY A 161 6.07 -2.26 -2.72
N SER A 162 4.90 -1.69 -2.46
CA SER A 162 4.14 -1.95 -1.27
C SER A 162 2.68 -2.11 -1.64
N ASP A 163 2.07 -3.19 -1.18
CA ASP A 163 0.64 -3.38 -1.27
C ASP A 163 -0.05 -2.48 -0.23
N VAL A 164 -0.95 -1.62 -0.70
CA VAL A 164 -1.72 -0.67 0.12
C VAL A 164 -3.20 -1.04 0.16
N ASN A 165 -3.53 -2.32 -0.03
CA ASN A 165 -4.91 -2.80 0.09
C ASN A 165 -5.53 -2.45 1.46
N VAL A 166 -6.87 -2.43 1.51
CA VAL A 166 -7.62 -2.01 2.70
C VAL A 166 -7.38 -2.90 3.93
N TRP A 167 -7.01 -4.16 3.70
CA TRP A 167 -6.78 -5.17 4.74
C TRP A 167 -5.37 -5.10 5.36
N ARG A 168 -4.47 -4.26 4.84
CA ARG A 168 -3.16 -3.95 5.44
C ARG A 168 -3.20 -2.78 6.42
N ASN A 169 -4.37 -2.54 7.00
CA ASN A 169 -4.58 -1.50 8.00
C ASN A 169 -5.26 -2.09 9.24
N ALA A 170 -5.08 -1.47 10.40
CA ALA A 170 -5.96 -1.69 11.55
C ALA A 170 -7.35 -1.12 11.23
N ILE A 171 -7.39 0.09 10.66
CA ILE A 171 -8.60 0.80 10.24
C ILE A 171 -8.41 1.34 8.83
N PHE A 172 -9.36 1.01 7.96
CA PHE A 172 -9.56 1.66 6.67
C PHE A 172 -10.93 2.34 6.62
N ALA A 173 -10.95 3.66 6.42
CA ALA A 173 -12.16 4.46 6.37
C ALA A 173 -12.38 5.10 4.99
N GLY A 174 -13.61 4.96 4.48
CA GLY A 174 -14.04 5.52 3.21
C GLY A 174 -14.34 7.02 3.27
N SER A 175 -15.51 7.40 2.79
CA SER A 175 -15.88 8.81 2.60
C SER A 175 -16.27 9.54 3.90
N GLY A 176 -16.64 8.79 4.96
CA GLY A 176 -17.12 9.34 6.23
C GLY A 176 -18.62 9.62 6.28
N GLN A 177 -19.05 10.25 7.38
CA GLN A 177 -20.39 10.81 7.59
C GLN A 177 -20.27 12.27 8.06
N ALA A 178 -21.42 12.95 8.20
CA ALA A 178 -21.45 14.29 8.79
C ALA A 178 -20.92 14.23 10.24
N GLY A 179 -19.71 14.74 10.47
CA GLY A 179 -19.03 14.72 11.77
C GLY A 179 -17.63 14.09 11.77
N GLY A 180 -17.17 13.50 10.67
CA GLY A 180 -15.83 12.93 10.53
C GLY A 180 -15.85 11.51 9.95
N LEU A 181 -14.73 10.80 10.07
CA LEU A 181 -14.62 9.38 9.71
C LEU A 181 -14.59 8.48 10.94
N ILE A 182 -13.95 8.93 12.01
CA ILE A 182 -13.91 8.24 13.30
C ILE A 182 -14.46 9.18 14.37
N ASN A 183 -15.55 8.76 15.00
CA ASN A 183 -16.14 9.43 16.15
C ASN A 183 -15.83 8.66 17.43
N GLY A 184 -15.36 9.37 18.46
CA GLY A 184 -14.97 8.78 19.74
C GLY A 184 -13.48 8.41 19.80
N ASN A 185 -12.99 8.24 21.03
CA ASN A 185 -11.60 7.90 21.28
C ASN A 185 -11.35 6.42 20.97
N VAL A 186 -10.16 6.10 20.45
CA VAL A 186 -9.74 4.75 20.10
C VAL A 186 -8.23 4.62 20.30
N ALA A 187 -7.78 3.43 20.69
CA ALA A 187 -6.39 3.05 20.69
C ALA A 187 -6.14 2.09 19.53
N ILE A 188 -5.23 2.46 18.62
CA ILE A 188 -4.95 1.73 17.40
C ILE A 188 -3.49 1.30 17.40
N HIS A 189 -3.24 0.04 17.13
CA HIS A 189 -1.92 -0.54 16.96
C HIS A 189 -1.83 -1.08 15.53
N GLY A 190 -1.26 -0.28 14.64
CA GLY A 190 -1.19 -0.56 13.20
C GLY A 190 -1.53 0.64 12.32
N SER A 191 -1.52 0.42 11.01
CA SER A 191 -1.78 1.46 10.01
C SER A 191 -3.23 1.95 10.04
N VAL A 192 -3.41 3.24 9.76
CA VAL A 192 -4.72 3.90 9.67
C VAL A 192 -4.79 4.64 8.35
N HIS A 193 -5.83 4.36 7.56
CA HIS A 193 -6.01 4.97 6.24
C HIS A 193 -7.42 5.56 6.10
N LEU A 194 -7.50 6.88 5.99
CA LEU A 194 -8.73 7.66 5.95
C LEU A 194 -8.83 8.42 4.61
N LEU A 195 -9.86 8.14 3.81
CA LEU A 195 -10.04 8.81 2.50
C LEU A 195 -10.75 10.17 2.63
N GLY A 196 -11.90 10.21 3.30
CA GLY A 196 -12.61 11.44 3.62
C GLY A 196 -13.18 12.18 2.41
N ASP A 197 -13.48 11.48 1.31
CA ASP A 197 -13.94 12.13 0.07
C ASP A 197 -15.21 13.00 0.24
N ASN A 198 -16.02 12.75 1.29
CA ASN A 198 -17.23 13.52 1.63
C ASN A 198 -17.06 14.48 2.83
N THR A 199 -15.86 14.65 3.40
CA THR A 199 -15.61 15.71 4.39
C THR A 199 -15.54 17.04 3.64
N VAL A 200 -16.48 17.94 3.94
CA VAL A 200 -16.90 19.03 3.04
C VAL A 200 -15.74 19.95 2.62
N SER A 201 -15.47 20.02 1.31
CA SER A 201 -14.68 21.08 0.70
C SER A 201 -15.51 22.36 0.64
N ASN A 202 -15.10 23.42 1.36
CA ASN A 202 -15.31 24.85 1.04
C ASN A 202 -15.74 25.82 2.18
N THR A 203 -15.54 25.55 3.47
CA THR A 203 -15.36 26.65 4.47
C THR A 203 -14.97 26.22 5.89
N THR A 204 -15.15 24.95 6.27
CA THR A 204 -14.69 24.45 7.58
C THR A 204 -14.21 23.02 7.38
N VAL A 205 -12.89 22.79 7.40
CA VAL A 205 -12.36 21.42 7.31
C VAL A 205 -12.70 20.72 8.63
N LEU A 206 -13.50 19.64 8.55
CA LEU A 206 -13.82 18.81 9.69
C LEU A 206 -12.65 17.88 10.01
N ALA A 207 -12.51 17.49 11.27
CA ALA A 207 -11.56 16.46 11.65
C ALA A 207 -11.99 15.11 11.04
N ALA A 208 -11.07 14.47 10.31
CA ALA A 208 -11.22 13.09 9.84
C ALA A 208 -11.26 12.13 11.03
N VAL A 209 -10.38 12.38 11.99
CA VAL A 209 -10.29 11.71 13.29
C VAL A 209 -9.95 12.77 14.32
N ASP A 210 -10.58 12.71 15.48
CA ASP A 210 -10.26 13.57 16.63
C ASP A 210 -9.77 12.70 17.78
N LEU A 211 -8.46 12.70 17.97
CA LEU A 211 -7.79 11.98 19.05
C LEU A 211 -7.79 12.87 20.29
N SER A 212 -8.49 12.45 21.34
CA SER A 212 -8.53 13.15 22.61
C SER A 212 -8.25 12.23 23.79
N GLY A 213 -7.92 12.81 24.94
CA GLY A 213 -7.71 12.05 26.17
C GLY A 213 -6.47 11.16 26.06
N THR A 214 -6.65 9.84 25.97
CA THR A 214 -5.58 8.83 25.85
C THR A 214 -5.71 8.02 24.55
N ALA A 215 -6.36 8.57 23.52
CA ALA A 215 -6.43 7.95 22.20
C ALA A 215 -5.02 7.91 21.55
N LEU A 216 -4.71 6.83 20.84
CA LEU A 216 -3.36 6.61 20.31
C LEU A 216 -3.34 5.85 18.98
N ILE A 217 -2.24 6.01 18.23
CA ILE A 217 -1.92 5.20 17.04
C ILE A 217 -0.46 4.75 17.12
N HIS A 218 -0.18 3.48 17.39
CA HIS A 218 1.17 2.94 17.63
C HIS A 218 1.61 1.92 16.58
N ASN A 219 2.92 1.68 16.52
CA ASN A 219 3.58 0.80 15.55
C ASN A 219 4.01 -0.57 16.13
N ASN A 220 3.46 -0.94 17.28
CA ASN A 220 3.84 -2.15 18.02
C ASN A 220 2.63 -2.73 18.77
N TYR A 221 2.79 -3.92 19.38
CA TYR A 221 1.73 -4.60 20.14
C TYR A 221 1.73 -4.30 21.65
N VAL A 222 2.32 -3.18 22.11
CA VAL A 222 2.27 -2.82 23.53
C VAL A 222 0.81 -2.75 24.01
N GLY A 223 0.52 -3.35 25.15
CA GLY A 223 -0.84 -3.43 25.70
C GLY A 223 -1.68 -4.63 25.21
N MET A 224 -1.27 -5.32 24.14
CA MET A 224 -2.04 -6.45 23.60
C MET A 224 -2.15 -7.59 24.64
N PRO A 225 -3.37 -8.08 24.96
CA PRO A 225 -3.55 -9.22 25.84
C PRO A 225 -2.81 -10.48 25.35
N ALA A 226 -2.13 -11.20 26.25
CA ALA A 226 -1.41 -12.43 25.93
C ALA A 226 -2.33 -13.54 25.36
N SER A 227 -3.62 -13.52 25.71
CA SER A 227 -4.65 -14.39 25.17
C SER A 227 -4.88 -14.20 23.67
N LEU A 228 -4.57 -13.01 23.15
CA LEU A 228 -4.70 -12.63 21.75
C LEU A 228 -3.34 -12.73 21.02
N SER A 229 -2.27 -12.19 21.60
CA SER A 229 -0.95 -12.22 20.96
C SER A 229 -0.42 -13.64 20.74
N GLY A 230 -0.71 -14.56 21.67
CA GLY A 230 -0.36 -15.98 21.52
C GLY A 230 -1.14 -16.73 20.41
N ARG A 231 -2.09 -16.06 19.73
CA ARG A 231 -2.87 -16.64 18.62
C ARG A 231 -2.41 -16.19 17.24
N ILE A 232 -1.60 -15.14 17.17
CA ILE A 232 -1.16 -14.52 15.92
C ILE A 232 0.31 -14.82 15.64
N PRO A 233 0.74 -14.78 14.37
CA PRO A 233 2.17 -14.84 14.03
C PRO A 233 2.94 -13.71 14.71
N ALA A 234 4.15 -14.03 15.18
CA ALA A 234 5.10 -13.04 15.64
C ALA A 234 5.49 -12.09 14.49
N LEU A 235 5.81 -10.85 14.82
CA LEU A 235 6.31 -9.89 13.83
C LEU A 235 7.74 -10.26 13.45
N THR A 236 8.05 -10.21 12.15
CA THR A 236 9.43 -10.39 11.70
C THR A 236 10.24 -9.14 12.08
N PRO A 237 11.34 -9.26 12.85
CA PRO A 237 12.17 -8.12 13.18
C PRO A 237 12.79 -7.49 11.93
N LYS A 238 12.81 -6.16 11.86
CA LYS A 238 13.43 -5.38 10.79
C LYS A 238 14.65 -4.64 11.33
N ASN A 239 15.66 -4.45 10.49
CA ASN A 239 16.81 -3.60 10.82
C ASN A 239 16.42 -2.13 10.62
N VAL A 240 16.33 -1.38 11.71
CA VAL A 240 16.04 0.06 11.70
C VAL A 240 17.20 0.75 12.39
N ASN A 241 17.91 1.61 11.66
CA ASN A 241 19.07 2.36 12.17
C ASN A 241 20.16 1.51 12.84
N GLY A 242 20.32 0.25 12.45
CA GLY A 242 21.30 -0.69 13.02
C GLY A 242 20.77 -1.56 14.17
N GLU A 243 19.48 -1.45 14.50
CA GLU A 243 18.82 -2.23 15.55
C GLU A 243 17.77 -3.18 14.95
N MET A 244 17.70 -4.41 15.46
CA MET A 244 16.68 -5.38 15.05
C MET A 244 15.43 -5.19 15.93
N VAL A 245 14.37 -4.65 15.34
CA VAL A 245 13.14 -4.29 16.05
C VAL A 245 11.91 -4.95 15.43
N GLU A 246 10.96 -5.40 16.26
CA GLU A 246 9.64 -5.81 15.82
C GLU A 246 8.79 -4.57 15.48
N THR A 247 8.12 -4.59 14.33
CA THR A 247 7.33 -3.45 13.85
C THR A 247 6.09 -3.92 13.08
N LEU A 248 5.00 -3.17 13.21
CA LEU A 248 3.80 -3.31 12.38
C LEU A 248 3.95 -2.65 11.01
N SER A 249 5.04 -1.91 10.79
CA SER A 249 5.21 -1.00 9.66
C SER A 249 4.02 -0.04 9.48
N ALA A 250 3.52 0.47 10.60
CA ALA A 250 2.34 1.29 10.70
C ALA A 250 2.55 2.65 10.03
N LYS A 251 1.62 3.01 9.13
CA LYS A 251 1.54 4.31 8.48
C LYS A 251 0.19 4.97 8.80
N LEU A 252 0.19 6.28 9.06
CA LEU A 252 -1.04 7.09 9.13
C LEU A 252 -1.23 7.82 7.81
N ARG A 253 -2.35 7.59 7.12
CA ARG A 253 -2.71 8.25 5.87
C ARG A 253 -4.07 8.90 5.97
N VAL A 254 -4.14 10.20 5.72
CA VAL A 254 -5.38 10.97 5.69
C VAL A 254 -5.42 11.81 4.42
N LYS A 255 -6.25 11.38 3.47
CA LYS A 255 -6.38 12.04 2.16
C LYS A 255 -7.14 13.36 2.26
N ARG A 256 -8.21 13.41 3.07
CA ARG A 256 -9.02 14.61 3.37
C ARG A 256 -9.54 14.62 4.80
N GLY A 257 -9.60 15.81 5.39
CA GLY A 257 -9.96 16.08 6.79
C GLY A 257 -8.74 16.30 7.67
N LEU A 258 -8.91 17.13 8.71
CA LEU A 258 -7.86 17.42 9.70
C LEU A 258 -7.65 16.21 10.64
N VAL A 259 -6.46 16.07 11.21
CA VAL A 259 -6.23 15.17 12.35
C VAL A 259 -6.26 15.97 13.64
N GLY A 260 -7.27 15.73 14.47
CA GLY A 260 -7.40 16.34 15.78
C GLY A 260 -6.51 15.65 16.81
N MET A 261 -5.77 16.44 17.59
CA MET A 261 -4.94 15.98 18.71
C MET A 261 -5.16 16.88 19.92
N SER A 262 -5.65 16.31 21.02
CA SER A 262 -5.93 17.02 22.26
C SER A 262 -5.64 16.15 23.49
N GLY A 263 -5.32 16.79 24.62
CA GLY A 263 -4.96 16.07 25.84
C GLY A 263 -3.64 15.29 25.67
N ASN A 264 -3.63 14.02 26.10
CA ASN A 264 -2.46 13.14 26.03
C ASN A 264 -2.53 12.19 24.83
N SER A 265 -3.22 12.58 23.75
CA SER A 265 -3.22 11.78 22.52
C SER A 265 -1.82 11.73 21.89
N GLU A 266 -1.46 10.60 21.30
CA GLU A 266 -0.16 10.40 20.66
C GLU A 266 -0.24 9.54 19.40
N ILE A 267 0.67 9.78 18.46
CA ILE A 267 0.83 9.01 17.23
C ILE A 267 2.30 8.62 17.13
N GLY A 268 2.58 7.33 17.20
CA GLY A 268 3.90 6.79 17.51
C GLY A 268 4.35 7.15 18.93
N GLU A 269 5.52 6.66 19.28
CA GLU A 269 6.20 6.93 20.54
C GLU A 269 7.62 7.47 20.26
N PRO A 270 8.25 8.21 21.19
CA PRO A 270 9.66 8.58 21.05
C PRO A 270 10.55 7.35 20.90
N ASP A 271 11.48 7.40 19.95
CA ASP A 271 12.48 6.34 19.72
C ASP A 271 13.30 6.07 21.00
N VAL A 272 13.40 4.79 21.39
CA VAL A 272 14.19 4.34 22.55
C VAL A 272 15.26 3.37 22.08
N THR A 273 16.48 3.88 21.91
CA THR A 273 17.65 3.11 21.50
C THR A 273 17.83 1.83 22.34
N GLY A 274 17.98 0.70 21.68
CA GLY A 274 18.20 -0.62 22.28
C GLY A 274 16.93 -1.36 22.68
N ASN A 275 15.74 -0.85 22.32
CA ASN A 275 14.50 -1.59 22.48
C ASN A 275 14.36 -2.68 21.41
N THR A 276 13.49 -3.67 21.65
CA THR A 276 13.22 -4.76 20.71
C THR A 276 12.00 -4.51 19.83
N ILE A 277 11.33 -3.38 20.02
CA ILE A 277 10.15 -2.96 19.27
C ILE A 277 10.40 -1.60 18.65
N LYS A 278 9.68 -1.28 17.58
CA LYS A 278 9.72 0.05 16.98
C LYS A 278 8.63 0.94 17.57
N GLU A 279 9.04 2.11 18.08
CA GLU A 279 8.17 3.12 18.68
C GLU A 279 7.58 4.08 17.63
N THR A 280 8.42 4.57 16.71
CA THR A 280 8.02 5.55 15.70
C THR A 280 7.13 4.94 14.63
N MET A 281 6.22 5.73 14.06
CA MET A 281 5.47 5.36 12.87
C MET A 281 6.38 5.35 11.63
N ASP A 282 6.21 4.38 10.74
CA ASP A 282 6.97 4.32 9.46
C ASP A 282 6.66 5.52 8.56
N GLY A 283 5.51 6.16 8.73
CA GLY A 283 5.20 7.41 8.05
C GLY A 283 3.85 8.00 8.45
N THR A 284 3.76 9.33 8.38
CA THR A 284 2.50 10.06 8.43
C THR A 284 2.29 10.88 7.16
N PHE A 285 1.07 10.87 6.62
CA PHE A 285 0.73 11.50 5.34
C PHE A 285 -0.67 12.14 5.46
N VAL A 286 -0.74 13.41 5.85
CA VAL A 286 -2.00 14.08 6.24
C VAL A 286 -2.22 15.33 5.39
N THR A 287 -3.07 15.29 4.36
CA THR A 287 -3.19 16.41 3.39
C THR A 287 -3.58 17.74 4.03
N ASP A 288 -4.64 17.75 4.84
CA ASP A 288 -5.27 19.00 5.28
C ASP A 288 -4.64 19.56 6.57
N GLY A 289 -3.80 18.78 7.24
CA GLY A 289 -3.08 19.18 8.46
C GLY A 289 -3.73 18.73 9.77
N TRP A 290 -3.40 19.45 10.84
CA TRP A 290 -3.58 19.07 12.23
C TRP A 290 -4.43 20.12 12.97
N THR A 291 -5.16 19.69 14.00
CA THR A 291 -5.98 20.58 14.83
C THR A 291 -6.05 20.09 16.27
N GLY A 292 -6.70 20.85 17.16
CA GLY A 292 -6.85 20.50 18.58
C GLY A 292 -5.86 21.22 19.50
N THR A 293 -5.92 20.90 20.79
CA THR A 293 -5.15 21.65 21.82
C THR A 293 -3.68 21.27 21.89
N SER A 294 -3.30 20.15 21.27
CA SER A 294 -1.92 19.64 21.23
C SER A 294 -1.26 19.92 19.87
N VAL A 295 -1.72 20.96 19.19
CA VAL A 295 -1.21 21.45 17.91
C VAL A 295 -0.94 22.94 18.04
N THR A 296 0.26 23.36 17.65
CA THR A 296 0.58 24.80 17.54
C THR A 296 0.12 25.30 16.19
N ASP A 297 -0.72 26.33 16.17
CA ASP A 297 -1.16 26.97 14.91
C ASP A 297 0.01 27.78 14.33
N ASP A 298 0.47 27.37 13.14
CA ASP A 298 1.53 28.01 12.35
C ASP A 298 0.95 28.91 11.23
N GLY A 299 -0.38 29.03 11.14
CA GLY A 299 -1.09 29.68 10.04
C GLY A 299 -1.18 28.82 8.77
N GLY A 300 -0.82 27.54 8.85
CA GLY A 300 -0.78 26.59 7.74
C GLY A 300 -1.49 25.29 8.09
N ARG A 301 -0.71 24.21 8.19
CA ARG A 301 -1.20 22.84 8.43
C ARG A 301 -1.08 22.43 9.91
N GLY A 302 -0.62 23.31 10.79
CA GLY A 302 -0.46 23.06 12.22
C GLY A 302 0.72 22.15 12.56
N ASP A 303 1.37 22.43 13.68
CA ASP A 303 2.54 21.69 14.18
C ASP A 303 2.11 20.82 15.39
N PRO A 304 1.89 19.51 15.22
CA PRO A 304 1.48 18.63 16.30
C PRO A 304 2.66 18.34 17.25
N THR A 305 2.38 18.23 18.56
CA THR A 305 3.44 18.05 19.57
C THR A 305 3.84 16.60 19.82
N ASN A 306 2.92 15.64 19.62
CA ASN A 306 3.09 14.23 19.99
C ASN A 306 2.94 13.30 18.77
N VAL A 307 3.62 13.65 17.67
CA VAL A 307 3.70 12.82 16.46
C VAL A 307 5.16 12.40 16.26
N PHE A 308 5.40 11.10 16.38
CA PHE A 308 6.72 10.50 16.25
C PHE A 308 6.73 9.57 15.03
N SER A 309 7.35 10.03 13.95
CA SER A 309 7.38 9.30 12.68
C SER A 309 8.66 9.56 11.90
N ASP A 310 9.10 8.56 11.16
CA ASP A 310 10.35 8.57 10.39
C ASP A 310 10.37 9.66 9.31
N ASN A 311 9.21 10.04 8.77
CA ASN A 311 9.08 11.09 7.76
C ASN A 311 8.63 12.45 8.33
N GLY A 312 8.55 12.57 9.66
CA GLY A 312 7.97 13.73 10.34
C GLY A 312 6.44 13.75 10.29
N TRP A 313 5.85 14.94 10.27
CA TRP A 313 4.40 15.17 10.27
C TRP A 313 3.90 16.02 9.10
N ASP A 314 4.83 16.51 8.25
CA ASP A 314 4.57 17.53 7.24
C ASP A 314 4.26 16.95 5.84
N LYS A 315 4.31 15.63 5.65
CA LYS A 315 4.03 15.00 4.36
C LYS A 315 2.54 14.96 4.06
N THR A 316 2.18 15.18 2.80
CA THR A 316 0.80 15.07 2.31
C THR A 316 0.49 13.64 1.89
N TYR A 317 -0.78 13.33 1.67
CA TYR A 317 -1.20 12.03 1.15
C TYR A 317 -0.43 11.63 -0.12
N ASP A 318 0.11 10.41 -0.10
CA ASP A 318 1.09 9.87 -1.04
C ASP A 318 0.46 9.03 -2.17
N LEU A 319 -0.79 8.58 -2.02
CA LEU A 319 -1.36 7.56 -2.92
C LEU A 319 -2.29 8.13 -4.02
N GLY A 320 -2.51 9.45 -4.06
CA GLY A 320 -3.39 10.09 -5.06
C GLY A 320 -4.83 9.54 -5.04
N ASN A 321 -5.28 8.93 -6.14
CA ASN A 321 -6.61 8.29 -6.25
C ASN A 321 -6.53 6.77 -6.42
N ARG A 322 -5.38 6.16 -6.15
CA ARG A 322 -5.16 4.71 -6.37
C ARG A 322 -5.97 3.82 -5.45
N VAL A 323 -6.36 4.35 -4.28
CA VAL A 323 -7.09 3.61 -3.26
C VAL A 323 -8.46 4.27 -3.04
N HIS A 324 -9.50 3.47 -3.11
CA HIS A 324 -10.88 3.84 -2.75
C HIS A 324 -11.46 2.79 -1.79
N LEU A 325 -12.55 3.14 -1.09
CA LEU A 325 -13.28 2.16 -0.28
C LEU A 325 -13.94 1.16 -1.23
N PRO A 326 -13.63 -0.14 -1.14
CA PRO A 326 -14.24 -1.12 -2.01
C PRO A 326 -15.75 -1.21 -1.71
N VAL A 327 -16.56 -1.23 -2.75
CA VAL A 327 -18.03 -1.35 -2.66
C VAL A 327 -18.53 -2.54 -3.46
N PHE A 328 -19.68 -3.10 -3.09
CA PHE A 328 -20.19 -4.33 -3.71
C PHE A 328 -20.50 -4.21 -5.22
N SER A 329 -20.64 -2.99 -5.72
CA SER A 329 -20.79 -2.69 -7.15
C SER A 329 -19.47 -2.63 -7.92
N ASP A 330 -18.33 -2.65 -7.23
CA ASP A 330 -17.02 -2.67 -7.89
C ASP A 330 -16.81 -3.99 -8.63
N PRO A 331 -16.01 -4.00 -9.70
CA PRO A 331 -15.58 -5.23 -10.35
C PRO A 331 -14.98 -6.21 -9.34
N TYR A 332 -15.38 -7.47 -9.43
CA TYR A 332 -14.77 -8.54 -8.65
C TYR A 332 -13.34 -8.76 -9.09
N VAL A 333 -12.45 -8.86 -8.11
CA VAL A 333 -11.03 -9.18 -8.29
C VAL A 333 -10.74 -10.41 -7.42
N GLU A 334 -10.21 -11.46 -8.04
CA GLU A 334 -9.85 -12.68 -7.32
C GLU A 334 -8.64 -12.46 -6.41
N VAL A 335 -8.74 -12.98 -5.19
CA VAL A 335 -7.68 -12.90 -4.17
C VAL A 335 -6.44 -13.65 -4.65
N GLY A 336 -5.28 -13.00 -4.55
CA GLY A 336 -3.98 -13.58 -4.90
C GLY A 336 -3.62 -13.55 -6.39
N THR A 337 -4.59 -13.60 -7.31
CA THR A 337 -4.32 -13.56 -8.76
C THR A 337 -4.61 -12.21 -9.41
N GLY A 338 -5.47 -11.39 -8.80
CA GLY A 338 -5.92 -10.12 -9.41
C GLY A 338 -6.86 -10.31 -10.61
N ASN A 339 -7.27 -11.55 -10.92
CA ASN A 339 -8.10 -11.83 -12.08
C ASN A 339 -9.50 -11.21 -11.95
N THR A 340 -10.01 -10.69 -13.07
CA THR A 340 -11.40 -10.27 -13.22
C THR A 340 -12.14 -11.25 -14.15
N TYR A 341 -13.44 -11.37 -13.97
CA TYR A 341 -14.27 -12.30 -14.77
C TYR A 341 -15.43 -11.57 -15.43
N THR A 342 -15.76 -11.98 -16.66
CA THR A 342 -16.93 -11.47 -17.38
C THR A 342 -18.15 -12.32 -17.08
N ASP A 343 -19.27 -11.67 -16.77
CA ASP A 343 -20.58 -12.30 -16.66
C ASP A 343 -21.09 -12.69 -18.05
N PRO A 344 -21.27 -14.00 -18.34
CA PRO A 344 -21.71 -14.46 -19.66
C PRO A 344 -23.14 -14.02 -20.00
N ASP A 345 -23.97 -13.66 -19.01
CA ASP A 345 -25.35 -13.22 -19.24
C ASP A 345 -25.42 -11.76 -19.70
N THR A 346 -24.51 -10.91 -19.23
CA THR A 346 -24.55 -9.45 -19.48
C THR A 346 -23.42 -8.96 -20.38
N GLY A 347 -22.34 -9.74 -20.54
CA GLY A 347 -21.12 -9.34 -21.25
C GLY A 347 -20.30 -8.27 -20.52
N SER A 348 -20.66 -7.92 -19.28
CA SER A 348 -19.93 -6.97 -18.42
C SER A 348 -19.08 -7.73 -17.39
N LEU A 349 -18.08 -7.07 -16.79
CA LEU A 349 -17.37 -7.67 -15.66
C LEU A 349 -18.34 -7.96 -14.51
N TYR A 350 -18.16 -9.09 -13.85
CA TYR A 350 -18.83 -9.38 -12.60
C TYR A 350 -18.48 -8.30 -11.58
N THR A 351 -19.49 -7.80 -10.88
CA THR A 351 -19.32 -7.06 -9.62
C THR A 351 -19.11 -8.03 -8.46
N TYR A 352 -18.61 -7.56 -7.31
CA TYR A 352 -18.55 -8.39 -6.10
C TYR A 352 -19.93 -8.99 -5.76
N GLU A 353 -21.00 -8.20 -5.79
CA GLU A 353 -22.36 -8.67 -5.48
C GLU A 353 -22.84 -9.78 -6.42
N SER A 354 -22.65 -9.57 -7.73
CA SER A 354 -23.11 -10.51 -8.75
C SER A 354 -22.26 -11.78 -8.77
N TYR A 355 -20.94 -11.67 -8.58
CA TYR A 355 -20.04 -12.81 -8.45
C TYR A 355 -20.38 -13.65 -7.22
N TRP A 356 -20.63 -13.01 -6.08
CA TRP A 356 -21.08 -13.69 -4.86
C TRP A 356 -22.36 -14.49 -5.09
N THR A 357 -23.31 -13.91 -5.81
CA THR A 357 -24.64 -14.50 -5.99
C THR A 357 -24.67 -15.58 -7.07
N LYS A 358 -23.88 -15.43 -8.13
CA LYS A 358 -23.92 -16.31 -9.31
C LYS A 358 -22.84 -17.39 -9.31
N VAL A 359 -21.70 -17.13 -8.66
CA VAL A 359 -20.50 -17.98 -8.75
C VAL A 359 -20.08 -18.55 -7.40
N LEU A 360 -19.93 -17.71 -6.37
CA LEU A 360 -19.36 -18.15 -5.08
C LEU A 360 -20.37 -18.86 -4.17
N ALA A 361 -21.47 -18.18 -3.83
CA ALA A 361 -22.39 -18.71 -2.84
C ALA A 361 -23.26 -19.81 -3.44
N SER A 362 -23.43 -20.88 -2.67
CA SER A 362 -24.46 -21.89 -2.89
C SER A 362 -25.85 -21.34 -2.47
N THR A 363 -26.67 -22.09 -1.75
CA THR A 363 -27.97 -21.59 -1.27
C THR A 363 -27.75 -20.53 -0.18
N ALA A 364 -28.32 -19.34 -0.33
CA ALA A 364 -28.31 -18.33 0.72
C ALA A 364 -29.25 -18.69 1.89
N TYR A 365 -28.87 -18.32 3.11
CA TYR A 365 -29.77 -18.35 4.26
C TYR A 365 -30.81 -17.24 4.10
N ASN A 366 -32.09 -17.60 4.03
CA ASN A 366 -33.17 -16.61 3.87
C ASN A 366 -33.73 -16.21 5.24
N GLY A 367 -33.65 -14.92 5.56
CA GLY A 367 -34.05 -14.37 6.85
C GLY A 367 -32.87 -14.08 7.76
N ASP A 368 -33.18 -13.77 9.03
CA ASP A 368 -32.18 -13.39 10.03
C ASP A 368 -31.53 -14.64 10.62
N MET A 369 -30.20 -14.64 10.71
CA MET A 369 -29.43 -15.72 11.33
C MET A 369 -28.92 -15.27 12.69
N THR A 370 -29.24 -16.03 13.74
CA THR A 370 -28.77 -15.79 15.10
C THR A 370 -28.07 -17.00 15.68
N ILE A 371 -26.85 -16.81 16.15
CA ILE A 371 -26.06 -17.81 16.88
C ILE A 371 -25.96 -17.35 18.33
N LYS A 372 -26.49 -18.14 19.25
CA LYS A 372 -26.43 -17.83 20.69
C LYS A 372 -25.39 -18.73 21.35
N ALA A 373 -24.52 -18.16 22.18
CA ALA A 373 -23.44 -18.92 22.83
C ALA A 373 -23.92 -20.09 23.72
N ASN A 374 -25.20 -20.15 24.07
CA ASN A 374 -25.81 -21.24 24.86
C ASN A 374 -26.73 -22.17 24.05
N GLN A 375 -26.78 -22.06 22.71
CA GLN A 375 -27.63 -22.88 21.87
C GLN A 375 -26.86 -23.42 20.67
N ASN A 376 -26.98 -24.72 20.46
CA ASN A 376 -26.44 -25.37 19.27
C ASN A 376 -27.03 -24.75 18.00
N PHE A 377 -26.18 -24.55 16.99
CA PHE A 377 -26.58 -24.01 15.69
C PHE A 377 -25.93 -24.82 14.57
N TYR A 378 -26.67 -25.06 13.49
CA TYR A 378 -26.10 -25.63 12.28
C TYR A 378 -26.85 -25.12 11.07
N TRP A 379 -26.11 -24.70 10.06
CA TRP A 379 -26.62 -24.43 8.73
C TRP A 379 -25.56 -24.73 7.68
N ASN A 380 -25.98 -25.29 6.55
CA ASN A 380 -25.12 -25.69 5.44
C ASN A 380 -25.76 -25.23 4.11
N ALA A 381 -24.99 -24.53 3.28
CA ALA A 381 -25.51 -23.89 2.06
C ALA A 381 -25.86 -24.90 0.96
N GLN A 382 -25.18 -26.05 0.92
CA GLN A 382 -25.44 -27.13 -0.01
C GLN A 382 -26.61 -28.02 0.47
N ARG A 383 -26.83 -28.07 1.79
CA ARG A 383 -27.88 -28.88 2.44
C ARG A 383 -28.69 -28.03 3.44
N PRO A 384 -29.43 -27.01 2.95
CA PRO A 384 -30.07 -26.00 3.81
C PRO A 384 -31.22 -26.54 4.67
N THR A 385 -31.69 -27.76 4.40
CA THR A 385 -32.74 -28.43 5.19
C THR A 385 -32.19 -29.28 6.33
N ASP A 386 -30.86 -29.43 6.44
CA ASP A 386 -30.27 -30.28 7.46
C ASP A 386 -30.42 -29.67 8.86
N THR A 387 -30.64 -30.54 9.84
CA THR A 387 -30.74 -30.15 11.25
C THR A 387 -29.41 -30.34 11.96
N TYR A 388 -29.24 -29.77 13.16
CA TYR A 388 -28.03 -29.96 13.97
C TYR A 388 -27.64 -31.44 14.17
N ALA A 389 -28.61 -32.34 14.31
CA ALA A 389 -28.36 -33.77 14.46
C ALA A 389 -27.68 -34.41 13.23
N MET A 390 -27.77 -33.75 12.06
CA MET A 390 -27.20 -34.19 10.79
C MET A 390 -25.85 -33.51 10.49
N ALA A 391 -25.37 -32.62 11.36
CA ALA A 391 -24.12 -31.88 11.14
C ALA A 391 -22.90 -32.80 11.00
N GLY A 392 -22.93 -34.00 11.59
CA GLY A 392 -21.87 -35.01 11.45
C GLY A 392 -21.70 -35.56 10.02
N ASN A 393 -22.67 -35.34 9.13
CA ASN A 393 -22.64 -35.80 7.74
C ASN A 393 -22.01 -34.78 6.78
N ARG A 394 -21.45 -33.68 7.30
CA ARG A 394 -20.80 -32.65 6.49
C ARG A 394 -19.61 -33.15 5.70
N LEU A 395 -19.51 -32.68 4.47
CA LEU A 395 -18.47 -33.06 3.53
C LEU A 395 -17.41 -31.98 3.42
N SER A 396 -16.20 -32.38 3.01
CA SER A 396 -15.14 -31.44 2.71
C SER A 396 -15.53 -30.56 1.52
N GLY A 397 -15.29 -29.25 1.63
CA GLY A 397 -15.62 -28.27 0.59
C GLY A 397 -17.06 -27.75 0.61
N GLU A 398 -17.88 -28.13 1.59
CA GLU A 398 -19.19 -27.51 1.79
C GLU A 398 -19.07 -26.21 2.60
N ASP A 399 -20.01 -25.27 2.36
CA ASP A 399 -20.10 -24.01 3.08
C ASP A 399 -21.08 -24.16 4.24
N TYR A 400 -20.62 -23.88 5.46
CA TYR A 400 -21.46 -24.05 6.65
C TYR A 400 -20.98 -23.25 7.85
N ILE A 401 -21.90 -23.11 8.81
CA ILE A 401 -21.62 -22.71 10.17
C ILE A 401 -22.19 -23.77 11.11
N LEU A 402 -21.35 -24.31 11.97
CA LEU A 402 -21.71 -25.26 13.01
C LEU A 402 -21.24 -24.71 14.36
N PHE A 403 -22.14 -24.54 15.31
CA PHE A 403 -21.77 -24.16 16.67
C PHE A 403 -22.30 -25.20 17.67
N ASP A 404 -21.39 -25.73 18.48
CA ASP A 404 -21.68 -26.63 19.59
C ASP A 404 -21.54 -25.87 20.92
N ALA A 405 -22.69 -25.61 21.56
CA ALA A 405 -22.76 -24.89 22.83
C ALA A 405 -22.20 -25.70 24.01
N ALA A 406 -22.07 -27.02 23.89
CA ALA A 406 -21.47 -27.83 24.96
C ALA A 406 -19.94 -27.65 25.00
N THR A 407 -19.32 -27.37 23.86
CA THR A 407 -17.87 -27.19 23.74
C THR A 407 -17.43 -25.74 23.51
N ASN A 408 -18.40 -24.82 23.29
CA ASN A 408 -18.16 -23.44 22.87
C ASN A 408 -17.30 -23.34 21.60
N LYS A 409 -17.44 -24.32 20.70
CA LYS A 409 -16.67 -24.40 19.46
C LYS A 409 -17.59 -24.14 18.26
N MET A 410 -17.19 -23.19 17.43
CA MET A 410 -17.81 -22.90 16.14
C MET A 410 -16.90 -23.36 15.02
N GLU A 411 -17.37 -24.24 14.14
CA GLU A 411 -16.70 -24.59 12.89
C GLU A 411 -17.34 -23.78 11.76
N ILE A 412 -16.51 -23.08 10.99
CA ILE A 412 -16.93 -22.27 9.85
C ILE A 412 -16.19 -22.73 8.59
N SER A 413 -16.89 -22.77 7.46
CA SER A 413 -16.27 -23.13 6.19
C SER A 413 -16.90 -22.37 5.03
N GLY A 414 -16.05 -21.89 4.13
CA GLY A 414 -16.44 -21.47 2.79
C GLY A 414 -17.20 -20.14 2.72
N GLN A 415 -18.11 -20.02 1.76
CA GLN A 415 -18.84 -18.79 1.46
C GLN A 415 -20.28 -18.87 1.95
N VAL A 416 -20.60 -18.10 2.99
CA VAL A 416 -21.94 -18.09 3.61
C VAL A 416 -22.64 -16.77 3.30
N LYS A 417 -23.74 -16.84 2.54
CA LYS A 417 -24.58 -15.68 2.23
C LYS A 417 -25.86 -15.68 3.08
N ILE A 418 -26.17 -14.53 3.68
CA ILE A 418 -27.34 -14.32 4.55
C ILE A 418 -28.20 -13.19 3.97
N ASN A 419 -29.41 -13.53 3.53
CA ASN A 419 -30.42 -12.59 3.03
C ASN A 419 -31.27 -12.06 4.19
N GLY A 420 -30.61 -11.39 5.14
CA GLY A 420 -31.20 -10.84 6.36
C GLY A 420 -30.10 -10.29 7.26
N ASN A 421 -30.41 -10.15 8.55
CA ASN A 421 -29.45 -9.73 9.57
C ASN A 421 -28.66 -10.93 10.12
N PHE A 422 -27.47 -10.65 10.65
CA PHE A 422 -26.65 -11.65 11.33
C PHE A 422 -26.35 -11.22 12.77
N ALA A 423 -26.52 -12.13 13.73
CA ALA A 423 -26.20 -11.85 15.12
C ALA A 423 -25.46 -13.02 15.78
N ILE A 424 -24.34 -12.72 16.44
CA ILE A 424 -23.74 -13.58 17.46
C ILE A 424 -24.07 -12.97 18.82
N GLU A 425 -24.93 -13.65 19.56
CA GLU A 425 -25.44 -13.18 20.84
C GLU A 425 -24.84 -13.98 21.99
N ARG A 426 -24.84 -13.34 23.16
CA ARG A 426 -24.53 -14.01 24.42
C ARG A 426 -25.57 -15.05 24.74
N GLY A 427 -25.15 -16.07 25.49
CA GLY A 427 -26.06 -16.97 26.17
C GLY A 427 -26.53 -16.40 27.51
N SER A 428 -26.88 -17.29 28.44
CA SER A 428 -27.29 -16.91 29.79
C SER A 428 -26.07 -16.81 30.71
N GLY A 429 -26.04 -15.84 31.63
CA GLY A 429 -24.98 -15.75 32.64
C GLY A 429 -23.59 -15.44 32.05
N ASN A 430 -22.66 -16.40 32.13
CA ASN A 430 -21.27 -16.24 31.71
C ASN A 430 -20.96 -16.79 30.31
N ASP A 431 -21.97 -17.23 29.56
CA ASP A 431 -21.85 -17.75 28.19
C ASP A 431 -21.55 -16.59 27.21
N LYS A 432 -20.29 -16.16 27.22
CA LYS A 432 -19.80 -14.95 26.55
C LYS A 432 -18.67 -15.22 25.57
N THR A 433 -18.34 -16.49 25.31
CA THR A 433 -17.18 -16.85 24.49
C THR A 433 -17.52 -17.94 23.48
N ILE A 434 -17.14 -17.70 22.23
CA ILE A 434 -17.14 -18.68 21.15
C ILE A 434 -15.72 -18.80 20.62
N ASN A 435 -15.22 -20.03 20.52
CA ASN A 435 -13.95 -20.33 19.85
C ASN A 435 -14.25 -20.82 18.43
N TYR A 436 -13.81 -20.12 17.40
CA TYR A 436 -14.01 -20.54 16.02
C TYR A 436 -12.80 -21.27 15.44
N THR A 437 -13.06 -22.24 14.58
CA THR A 437 -12.06 -22.90 13.74
C THR A 437 -12.56 -22.98 12.29
N GLY A 438 -11.64 -23.02 11.34
CA GLY A 438 -11.93 -22.97 9.92
C GLY A 438 -11.91 -21.55 9.36
N ARG A 439 -12.23 -21.45 8.06
CA ARG A 439 -12.09 -20.23 7.27
C ARG A 439 -13.39 -19.98 6.53
N ALA A 440 -14.00 -18.82 6.75
CA ALA A 440 -15.20 -18.44 6.03
C ALA A 440 -15.24 -16.95 5.70
N ALA A 441 -15.82 -16.64 4.54
CA ALA A 441 -16.30 -15.31 4.21
C ALA A 441 -17.83 -15.32 4.36
N ILE A 442 -18.36 -14.42 5.18
CA ILE A 442 -19.79 -14.31 5.48
C ILE A 442 -20.30 -12.99 4.90
N LEU A 443 -21.16 -13.07 3.89
CA LEU A 443 -21.84 -11.92 3.30
C LEU A 443 -23.24 -11.76 3.91
N VAL A 444 -23.49 -10.62 4.54
CA VAL A 444 -24.76 -10.27 5.18
C VAL A 444 -25.40 -9.12 4.41
N ASN A 445 -26.60 -9.35 3.87
CA ASN A 445 -27.34 -8.34 3.12
C ASN A 445 -28.10 -7.32 4.01
N GLY A 446 -28.20 -7.59 5.31
CA GLY A 446 -28.70 -6.68 6.34
C GLY A 446 -27.59 -6.27 7.30
N ASP A 447 -27.95 -5.87 8.52
CA ASP A 447 -26.99 -5.48 9.56
C ASP A 447 -26.38 -6.70 10.27
N ALA A 448 -25.20 -6.51 10.85
CA ALA A 448 -24.51 -7.52 11.65
C ALA A 448 -24.29 -7.06 13.10
N THR A 449 -24.43 -7.96 14.07
CA THR A 449 -24.16 -7.70 15.49
C THR A 449 -23.27 -8.79 16.09
N LEU A 450 -22.18 -8.40 16.74
CA LEU A 450 -21.29 -9.29 17.49
C LEU A 450 -21.27 -8.87 18.97
N ASP A 451 -21.88 -9.67 19.84
CA ASP A 451 -21.98 -9.39 21.28
C ASP A 451 -21.31 -10.44 22.18
N THR A 452 -20.45 -11.28 21.59
CA THR A 452 -19.78 -12.42 22.26
C THR A 452 -18.30 -12.40 21.89
N ASN A 453 -17.42 -12.77 22.83
CA ASN A 453 -15.99 -12.94 22.54
C ASN A 453 -15.82 -13.98 21.44
N LEU A 454 -14.95 -13.70 20.49
CA LEU A 454 -14.74 -14.53 19.32
C LEU A 454 -13.25 -14.77 19.12
N TYR A 455 -12.77 -15.96 19.50
CA TYR A 455 -11.36 -16.34 19.43
C TYR A 455 -11.11 -17.41 18.39
N SER A 456 -10.00 -17.33 17.66
CA SER A 456 -9.57 -18.42 16.78
C SER A 456 -8.97 -19.58 17.57
N VAL A 457 -9.25 -20.82 17.19
CA VAL A 457 -8.60 -22.02 17.72
C VAL A 457 -8.32 -22.99 16.58
N ASN A 458 -7.20 -23.69 16.63
CA ASN A 458 -6.90 -24.76 15.69
C ASN A 458 -7.85 -25.94 15.90
N SER A 459 -7.97 -26.80 14.88
CA SER A 459 -8.88 -27.94 14.90
C SER A 459 -8.61 -28.90 16.06
N ASP A 460 -7.33 -29.01 16.48
CA ASP A 460 -6.82 -29.81 17.60
C ASP A 460 -6.98 -29.14 18.99
N GLY A 461 -7.49 -27.90 19.04
CA GLY A 461 -7.67 -27.12 20.27
C GLY A 461 -6.49 -26.23 20.65
N THR A 462 -5.37 -26.26 19.91
CA THR A 462 -4.24 -25.35 20.15
C THR A 462 -4.54 -23.93 19.67
N THR A 463 -3.83 -22.94 20.21
CA THR A 463 -4.10 -21.51 19.91
C THR A 463 -3.00 -20.86 19.08
N ALA A 464 -1.77 -21.38 19.13
CA ALA A 464 -0.62 -20.83 18.41
C ALA A 464 -0.88 -20.72 16.90
N ASN A 465 -0.62 -19.54 16.33
CA ASN A 465 -0.85 -19.21 14.91
C ASN A 465 -2.24 -19.59 14.40
N SER A 466 -3.25 -19.60 15.29
CA SER A 466 -4.61 -19.95 14.91
C SER A 466 -5.28 -18.87 14.06
N PHE A 467 -4.91 -17.60 14.19
CA PHE A 467 -5.37 -16.51 13.33
C PHE A 467 -4.18 -15.74 12.76
N PRO A 468 -4.18 -15.32 11.49
CA PRO A 468 -5.15 -15.63 10.44
C PRO A 468 -4.76 -16.87 9.62
N VAL A 469 -3.57 -17.44 9.85
CA VAL A 469 -2.99 -18.50 9.01
C VAL A 469 -3.91 -19.72 8.88
N ASN A 470 -4.39 -20.25 10.01
CA ASN A 470 -5.20 -21.47 10.01
C ASN A 470 -6.71 -21.20 10.00
N ASN A 471 -7.17 -20.15 10.68
CA ASN A 471 -8.59 -19.89 10.91
C ASN A 471 -8.89 -18.40 10.72
N ILE A 472 -9.96 -18.09 9.97
CA ILE A 472 -10.42 -16.71 9.75
C ILE A 472 -11.93 -16.64 9.77
N PHE A 473 -12.42 -15.76 10.62
CA PHE A 473 -13.79 -15.25 10.58
C PHE A 473 -13.80 -13.96 9.76
N GLY A 474 -14.18 -14.04 8.49
CA GLY A 474 -14.39 -12.88 7.63
C GLY A 474 -15.87 -12.56 7.54
N ILE A 475 -16.26 -11.33 7.84
CA ILE A 475 -17.65 -10.86 7.73
C ILE A 475 -17.72 -9.56 6.96
N MET A 476 -18.67 -9.49 6.05
CA MET A 476 -19.00 -8.31 5.26
C MET A 476 -20.49 -8.05 5.34
N THR A 477 -20.88 -6.84 5.71
CA THR A 477 -22.28 -6.41 5.72
C THR A 477 -22.51 -5.25 4.76
N THR A 478 -23.60 -5.32 3.98
CA THR A 478 -24.11 -4.17 3.21
C THR A 478 -24.71 -3.09 4.14
N GLY A 479 -25.02 -3.45 5.39
CA GLY A 479 -25.51 -2.57 6.43
C GLY A 479 -24.41 -2.04 7.35
N SER A 480 -24.76 -1.93 8.62
CA SER A 480 -23.87 -1.59 9.73
C SER A 480 -23.44 -2.83 10.49
N LEU A 481 -22.24 -2.78 11.08
CA LEU A 481 -21.74 -3.79 12.00
C LEU A 481 -21.61 -3.20 13.40
N THR A 482 -22.37 -3.75 14.35
CA THR A 482 -22.37 -3.31 15.75
C THR A 482 -21.66 -4.32 16.64
N MET A 483 -20.79 -3.85 17.52
CA MET A 483 -20.03 -4.67 18.45
C MET A 483 -20.15 -4.18 19.90
N GLY A 484 -20.09 -5.12 20.83
CA GLY A 484 -19.96 -4.82 22.25
C GLY A 484 -21.21 -4.28 22.94
N VAL A 485 -22.40 -4.52 22.40
CA VAL A 485 -23.67 -3.90 22.86
C VAL A 485 -23.86 -4.00 24.38
N ASN A 486 -23.61 -5.19 24.95
CA ASN A 486 -23.84 -5.46 26.36
C ASN A 486 -22.55 -5.58 27.19
N SER A 487 -21.39 -5.22 26.60
CA SER A 487 -20.17 -6.01 26.82
C SER A 487 -18.87 -5.30 26.47
N GLN A 488 -17.85 -5.42 27.31
CA GLN A 488 -16.48 -5.48 26.77
C GLN A 488 -16.31 -6.84 26.08
N LEU A 489 -15.65 -6.84 24.92
CA LEU A 489 -15.44 -8.03 24.10
C LEU A 489 -14.02 -8.10 23.58
N GLU A 490 -13.56 -9.31 23.31
CA GLU A 490 -12.37 -9.60 22.52
C GLU A 490 -12.80 -10.32 21.23
N LEU A 491 -12.46 -9.75 20.07
CA LEU A 491 -12.89 -10.24 18.76
C LEU A 491 -11.68 -10.43 17.84
N MET A 492 -11.62 -11.55 17.14
CA MET A 492 -10.60 -11.84 16.13
C MET A 492 -11.27 -12.06 14.77
N GLY A 493 -10.83 -11.35 13.73
CA GLY A 493 -11.43 -11.49 12.40
C GLY A 493 -11.14 -10.36 11.41
N ALA A 494 -11.76 -10.47 10.24
CA ALA A 494 -11.76 -9.44 9.21
C ALA A 494 -13.18 -8.86 9.09
N PHE A 495 -13.34 -7.57 9.35
CA PHE A 495 -14.65 -6.95 9.52
C PHE A 495 -14.86 -5.83 8.50
N TYR A 496 -15.83 -6.02 7.62
CA TYR A 496 -16.26 -5.01 6.65
C TYR A 496 -17.71 -4.60 6.88
N ALA A 497 -18.00 -3.31 6.83
CA ALA A 497 -19.37 -2.80 6.78
C ALA A 497 -19.48 -1.63 5.81
N SER A 498 -20.44 -1.68 4.88
CA SER A 498 -20.57 -0.62 3.86
C SER A 498 -20.95 0.73 4.47
N GLN A 499 -21.72 0.74 5.56
CA GLN A 499 -22.21 1.97 6.18
C GLN A 499 -21.36 2.43 7.36
N GLN A 500 -21.33 1.64 8.43
CA GLN A 500 -20.56 1.97 9.63
C GLN A 500 -20.18 0.74 10.45
N ILE A 501 -19.06 0.84 11.16
CA ILE A 501 -18.72 -0.05 12.28
C ILE A 501 -18.89 0.74 13.59
N LYS A 502 -19.69 0.19 14.50
CA LYS A 502 -19.99 0.80 15.80
C LYS A 502 -19.50 -0.08 16.95
N SER A 503 -18.65 0.48 17.80
CA SER A 503 -18.26 -0.13 19.09
C SER A 503 -18.90 0.62 20.24
N THR A 504 -19.69 -0.06 21.06
CA THR A 504 -20.47 0.61 22.14
C THR A 504 -19.78 0.57 23.50
N LYS A 505 -18.75 -0.25 23.66
CA LYS A 505 -18.00 -0.51 24.90
C LYS A 505 -16.51 -0.64 24.60
N GLN A 506 -15.69 -0.98 25.60
CA GLN A 506 -14.27 -1.28 25.39
C GLN A 506 -14.14 -2.61 24.64
N THR A 507 -14.23 -2.46 23.32
CA THR A 507 -13.94 -3.36 22.21
C THR A 507 -12.46 -3.73 22.04
N ILE A 508 -11.93 -4.91 22.33
CA ILE A 508 -10.59 -5.28 21.83
C ILE A 508 -10.76 -6.09 20.54
N VAL A 509 -10.16 -5.62 19.45
CA VAL A 509 -10.20 -6.30 18.15
C VAL A 509 -8.81 -6.64 17.68
N THR A 510 -8.60 -7.88 17.27
CA THR A 510 -7.40 -8.36 16.57
C THR A 510 -7.75 -8.65 15.12
N GLY A 511 -7.21 -7.86 14.20
CA GLY A 511 -7.49 -7.93 12.76
C GLY A 511 -7.72 -6.56 12.16
N THR A 512 -8.69 -6.44 11.26
CA THR A 512 -8.89 -5.21 10.47
C THR A 512 -10.35 -4.80 10.41
N TYR A 513 -10.57 -3.50 10.51
CA TYR A 513 -11.82 -2.81 10.27
C TYR A 513 -11.79 -2.07 8.93
N VAL A 514 -12.79 -2.33 8.08
CA VAL A 514 -12.99 -1.62 6.82
C VAL A 514 -14.43 -1.10 6.78
N SER A 515 -14.62 0.22 6.74
CA SER A 515 -15.97 0.79 6.67
C SER A 515 -15.99 2.19 6.08
N ASN A 516 -17.17 2.68 5.71
CA ASN A 516 -17.32 4.08 5.36
C ASN A 516 -17.19 5.01 6.58
N TYR A 517 -17.61 4.57 7.76
CA TYR A 517 -17.61 5.39 8.99
C TYR A 517 -17.45 4.54 10.26
N PHE A 518 -16.89 5.15 11.31
CA PHE A 518 -16.60 4.51 12.58
C PHE A 518 -17.20 5.29 13.75
N ASP A 519 -18.02 4.62 14.56
CA ASP A 519 -18.56 5.16 15.82
C ASP A 519 -18.04 4.34 17.01
N MET A 520 -16.99 4.83 17.66
CA MET A 520 -16.34 4.20 18.80
C MET A 520 -17.02 4.55 20.13
N GLY A 521 -18.09 5.33 20.09
CA GLY A 521 -18.89 5.69 21.25
C GLY A 521 -18.11 6.51 22.28
N THR A 522 -18.41 6.29 23.57
CA THR A 522 -17.80 7.04 24.70
C THR A 522 -16.66 6.29 25.38
N ASN A 523 -16.40 5.06 24.99
CA ASN A 523 -15.33 4.23 25.55
C ASN A 523 -14.14 4.22 24.59
N VAL A 524 -12.99 3.74 25.04
CA VAL A 524 -11.79 3.60 24.20
C VAL A 524 -11.64 2.12 23.84
N PRO A 525 -12.11 1.67 22.66
CA PRO A 525 -11.75 0.35 22.13
C PRO A 525 -10.28 0.32 21.68
N GLU A 526 -9.72 -0.88 21.61
CA GLU A 526 -8.37 -1.17 21.17
C GLU A 526 -8.40 -2.02 19.90
N ILE A 527 -7.65 -1.65 18.87
CA ILE A 527 -7.61 -2.36 17.60
C ILE A 527 -6.16 -2.69 17.29
N TYR A 528 -5.87 -3.98 17.17
CA TYR A 528 -4.56 -4.55 16.86
C TYR A 528 -4.57 -5.12 15.45
N GLN A 529 -3.88 -4.46 14.53
CA GLN A 529 -3.67 -4.96 13.17
C GLN A 529 -2.93 -6.30 13.22
N VAL A 530 -3.28 -7.23 12.33
CA VAL A 530 -2.46 -8.42 12.09
C VAL A 530 -1.95 -8.38 10.65
N PRO A 531 -0.67 -8.02 10.40
CA PRO A 531 -0.17 -7.76 9.04
C PRO A 531 -0.42 -8.89 8.04
N THR A 532 -0.28 -10.14 8.49
CA THR A 532 -0.48 -11.34 7.65
C THR A 532 -1.95 -11.63 7.31
N LEU A 533 -2.92 -10.85 7.83
CA LEU A 533 -4.34 -11.04 7.55
C LEU A 533 -4.65 -10.88 6.06
N ALA A 534 -4.10 -9.85 5.43
CA ALA A 534 -4.34 -9.55 4.01
C ALA A 534 -3.94 -10.73 3.10
N ASP A 535 -2.84 -11.40 3.43
CA ASP A 535 -2.31 -12.54 2.66
C ASP A 535 -3.09 -13.84 2.89
N ASN A 536 -3.94 -13.87 3.92
CA ASN A 536 -4.67 -15.06 4.33
C ASN A 536 -6.18 -14.92 4.17
N LEU A 537 -6.73 -13.85 3.57
CA LEU A 537 -8.18 -13.66 3.51
C LEU A 537 -8.93 -14.84 2.87
N PRO A 538 -10.12 -15.20 3.38
CA PRO A 538 -10.96 -16.21 2.74
C PRO A 538 -11.46 -15.71 1.37
N LEU A 539 -11.60 -16.64 0.43
CA LEU A 539 -12.15 -16.35 -0.90
C LEU A 539 -13.53 -15.69 -0.77
N GLY A 540 -13.71 -14.59 -1.49
CA GLY A 540 -14.93 -13.78 -1.49
C GLY A 540 -14.86 -12.51 -0.65
N MET A 541 -13.84 -12.32 0.19
CA MET A 541 -13.68 -11.03 0.89
C MET A 541 -13.51 -9.87 -0.10
N ILE A 542 -14.22 -8.78 0.14
CA ILE A 542 -14.20 -7.60 -0.71
C ILE A 542 -12.89 -6.82 -0.55
N GLY A 543 -12.34 -6.29 -1.63
CA GLY A 543 -11.10 -5.49 -1.57
C GLY A 543 -9.86 -6.28 -1.20
N ALA A 544 -9.87 -7.60 -1.41
CA ALA A 544 -8.77 -8.51 -1.12
C ALA A 544 -7.73 -8.60 -2.26
N GLY A 545 -7.97 -7.93 -3.40
CA GLY A 545 -6.96 -7.75 -4.44
C GLY A 545 -5.85 -6.80 -3.96
N GLN A 546 -4.62 -7.06 -4.40
CA GLN A 546 -3.48 -6.20 -4.11
C GLN A 546 -3.64 -4.84 -4.80
N VAL A 547 -3.20 -3.78 -4.13
CA VAL A 547 -3.06 -2.45 -4.72
C VAL A 547 -1.60 -2.05 -4.56
N LEU A 548 -0.77 -2.34 -5.57
CA LEU A 548 0.66 -2.07 -5.49
C LEU A 548 0.95 -0.59 -5.76
N VAL A 549 1.77 -0.01 -4.89
CA VAL A 549 2.34 1.33 -5.06
C VAL A 549 3.84 1.23 -4.90
N TYR A 550 4.56 1.85 -5.82
CA TYR A 550 6.01 1.82 -5.84
C TYR A 550 6.59 3.10 -5.27
N GLU A 551 7.60 2.97 -4.44
CA GLU A 551 8.39 4.09 -3.91
C GLU A 551 9.83 3.97 -4.44
N GLN A 552 10.42 5.09 -4.81
CA GLN A 552 11.81 5.12 -5.24
C GLN A 552 12.74 4.96 -4.02
N ILE A 553 13.55 3.91 -4.03
CA ILE A 553 14.53 3.62 -2.97
C ILE A 553 15.85 4.31 -3.26
N SER A 554 16.33 4.20 -4.50
CA SER A 554 17.59 4.82 -4.90
C SER A 554 17.60 5.13 -6.40
N TRP A 555 18.52 6.00 -6.80
CA TRP A 555 18.81 6.23 -8.21
C TRP A 555 20.28 6.55 -8.41
N ARG A 556 20.80 6.22 -9.59
CA ARG A 556 22.12 6.65 -10.05
C ARG A 556 22.15 6.79 -11.56
N GLU A 557 22.94 7.74 -12.04
CA GLU A 557 23.29 7.78 -13.46
C GLU A 557 24.28 6.66 -13.78
N ILE A 558 24.05 5.98 -14.90
CA ILE A 558 24.90 4.90 -15.40
C ILE A 558 25.40 5.25 -16.81
N ALA A 559 26.45 4.55 -17.26
CA ALA A 559 26.83 4.63 -18.66
C ALA A 559 25.71 4.03 -19.53
N ALA A 560 25.30 4.76 -20.57
CA ALA A 560 24.42 4.18 -21.57
C ALA A 560 25.20 3.18 -22.44
N ALA A 561 24.54 2.08 -22.78
CA ALA A 561 25.08 1.02 -23.63
C ALA A 561 25.19 1.45 -25.12
#